data_AF-A0A949UKB3-F1
#
_entry.id   AF-A0A949UKB3-F1
#
_cell.length_a   1.000
_cell.length_b   1.000
_cell.length_c   1.000
_cell.angle_alpha   90.00
_cell.angle_beta   90.00
_cell.angle_gamma   90.00
#
_symmetry.space_group_name_H-M   'P 1'
#
loop_
_entity.id
_entity.type
_entity.pdbx_description
1 polymer ?
#
loop_
_entity_poly.entity_id
_entity_poly.type
_entity_poly.pdbx_seq_one_letter_code
_entity_poly.pdbx_strand_id
1 'polypeptide(L)'
;MYNARITHATCKDQPLSSNSSSNSSSILPPPHAHTARTVASKKPKRRPFFTGVVLLLLSGTALSGTFLNRVAAVVDDGIILEGELNDRIAYISQDFIKRGAALPPSYVMREQVTERLILESIQLQLADRGGLRIDENRLNQTLERIAQQNGMNLYQFQQSLLQSGESYPFVREQVRKEMLISQVRQQIVGRRVKISEQDVKNFIASEQGKLALEEEYRLSHILLPIPQQARKKDIEKLTKQAREWVAQLRRGDDFSQLATHISKGQHALEGGDIGWRKAPQLPTLFADTVIKMKKGDVSDPIRSASGFHIIKLSDVRGSEVIMVEQSRVRHILVKPNEIRSESEAKSLLDQIHQSISSGKKTFPEMARVHSDDPSSAHNGGEMDWVNPGTLVPAFEKTMQQSDINVLSAPFLSKYGWHILEVLERRSENQ
;
A
#
# COMPACT_ATOMS: atom_id res chain seq x y z
N MET A 1 12.21 26.20 13.38
CA MET A 1 12.22 27.55 12.79
C MET A 1 13.46 27.64 11.93
N TYR A 2 13.33 27.87 10.63
CA TYR A 2 14.46 28.08 9.71
C TYR A 2 14.13 29.28 8.82
N ASN A 3 15.11 30.15 8.59
CA ASN A 3 14.91 31.46 7.96
C ASN A 3 15.19 31.40 6.46
N ALA A 4 14.15 31.32 5.64
CA ALA A 4 14.25 31.67 4.23
C ALA A 4 14.24 33.20 4.08
N ARG A 5 15.29 33.79 3.50
CA ARG A 5 15.30 35.23 3.12
C ARG A 5 14.99 35.37 1.64
N ILE A 6 13.82 35.94 1.34
CA ILE A 6 13.44 36.39 -0.01
C ILE A 6 13.73 37.89 -0.10
N THR A 7 14.57 38.31 -1.05
CA THR A 7 14.86 39.72 -1.33
C THR A 7 13.98 40.24 -2.47
N HIS A 8 12.99 41.07 -2.15
CA HIS A 8 12.21 41.80 -3.15
C HIS A 8 12.83 43.16 -3.47
N ALA A 9 12.97 43.46 -4.77
CA ALA A 9 13.21 44.81 -5.26
C ALA A 9 11.86 45.47 -5.62
N THR A 10 11.61 46.67 -5.11
CA THR A 10 10.38 47.44 -5.32
C THR A 10 10.43 48.24 -6.62
N CYS A 11 9.30 48.31 -7.33
CA CYS A 11 8.96 49.49 -8.12
C CYS A 11 7.48 49.81 -7.95
N LYS A 12 7.11 51.08 -8.08
CA LYS A 12 5.86 51.67 -7.63
C LYS A 12 5.28 52.49 -8.79
N ASP A 13 4.00 52.32 -9.09
CA ASP A 13 2.99 53.40 -9.23
C ASP A 13 1.69 52.89 -9.89
N GLN A 14 0.59 53.58 -9.59
CA GLN A 14 -0.79 53.27 -9.98
C GLN A 14 -1.29 54.27 -11.07
N PRO A 15 -2.62 54.43 -11.31
CA PRO A 15 -3.50 53.53 -12.07
C PRO A 15 -4.22 54.31 -13.21
N LEU A 16 -5.21 53.71 -13.89
CA LEU A 16 -6.41 54.40 -14.40
C LEU A 16 -7.52 53.38 -14.80
N SER A 17 -8.73 53.64 -14.29
CA SER A 17 -10.09 53.57 -14.91
C SER A 17 -10.30 52.93 -16.31
N SER A 18 -11.48 52.44 -16.73
CA SER A 18 -12.82 52.18 -16.16
C SER A 18 -13.77 51.75 -17.30
N ASN A 19 -14.94 51.16 -17.00
CA ASN A 19 -16.12 51.04 -17.90
C ASN A 19 -15.95 50.19 -19.18
N SER A 20 -17.00 49.70 -19.86
CA SER A 20 -18.38 49.29 -19.50
C SER A 20 -18.98 48.58 -20.74
N SER A 21 -20.16 47.93 -20.63
CA SER A 21 -21.24 47.83 -21.65
C SER A 21 -20.91 47.56 -23.14
N SER A 22 -21.64 46.79 -23.96
CA SER A 22 -22.90 46.04 -23.84
C SER A 22 -23.29 45.58 -25.27
N ASN A 23 -24.16 44.57 -25.41
CA ASN A 23 -25.04 44.35 -26.59
C ASN A 23 -24.38 44.06 -27.96
N SER A 24 -25.06 43.44 -28.95
CA SER A 24 -26.21 42.51 -28.95
C SER A 24 -26.49 42.10 -30.41
N SER A 25 -26.85 40.83 -30.68
CA SER A 25 -27.74 40.42 -31.80
C SER A 25 -27.22 40.65 -33.26
N SER A 26 -27.59 39.93 -34.32
CA SER A 26 -28.30 38.65 -34.57
C SER A 26 -28.40 38.41 -36.11
N ILE A 27 -28.95 37.26 -36.56
CA ILE A 27 -29.55 36.98 -37.91
C ILE A 27 -28.61 36.45 -39.03
N LEU A 28 -28.57 35.11 -39.17
CA LEU A 28 -29.03 34.24 -40.29
C LEU A 28 -28.65 34.51 -41.80
N PRO A 29 -28.76 33.49 -42.71
CA PRO A 29 -27.95 33.33 -43.94
C PRO A 29 -28.86 33.27 -45.22
N PRO A 30 -28.62 32.51 -46.32
CA PRO A 30 -27.42 31.93 -46.96
C PRO A 30 -27.22 32.62 -48.37
N PRO A 31 -27.27 32.01 -49.59
CA PRO A 31 -26.84 30.70 -50.12
C PRO A 31 -26.00 30.72 -51.44
N HIS A 32 -25.68 29.52 -51.94
CA HIS A 32 -25.28 29.11 -53.31
C HIS A 32 -23.81 29.19 -53.77
N ALA A 33 -23.48 28.21 -54.62
CA ALA A 33 -22.15 27.85 -55.10
C ALA A 33 -21.95 28.25 -56.57
N HIS A 34 -20.71 28.24 -57.06
CA HIS A 34 -20.38 27.66 -58.36
C HIS A 34 -18.89 27.32 -58.49
N THR A 35 -18.61 26.32 -59.33
CA THR A 35 -17.31 25.69 -59.61
C THR A 35 -16.48 26.45 -60.65
N ALA A 36 -15.15 26.42 -60.54
CA ALA A 36 -14.23 26.64 -61.68
C ALA A 36 -12.94 25.79 -61.54
N ARG A 37 -12.26 25.55 -62.67
CA ARG A 37 -11.33 24.42 -62.88
C ARG A 37 -9.90 24.92 -63.22
N THR A 38 -8.90 24.12 -62.81
CA THR A 38 -7.54 23.91 -63.38
C THR A 38 -7.05 24.73 -64.59
N VAL A 39 -5.73 24.99 -64.65
CA VAL A 39 -4.75 24.32 -65.54
C VAL A 39 -3.31 24.76 -65.21
N ALA A 40 -2.31 23.93 -65.52
CA ALA A 40 -0.89 24.21 -65.28
C ALA A 40 0.03 23.94 -66.49
N SER A 41 1.16 24.68 -66.51
CA SER A 41 2.53 24.20 -66.82
C SER A 41 3.27 24.59 -68.12
N LYS A 42 4.60 24.74 -67.95
CA LYS A 42 5.75 24.52 -68.88
C LYS A 42 6.24 25.61 -69.87
N LYS A 43 7.25 26.39 -69.41
CA LYS A 43 8.68 26.50 -69.87
C LYS A 43 9.07 25.95 -71.27
N PRO A 44 10.03 26.57 -72.03
CA PRO A 44 11.48 26.33 -71.76
C PRO A 44 12.58 27.37 -72.19
N LYS A 45 13.76 27.27 -71.53
CA LYS A 45 15.20 27.44 -71.94
C LYS A 45 15.61 28.54 -72.97
N ARG A 46 16.69 29.33 -72.77
CA ARG A 46 18.14 28.96 -72.84
C ARG A 46 19.09 30.03 -72.21
N ARG A 47 20.40 29.71 -72.09
CA ARG A 47 21.60 30.49 -71.63
C ARG A 47 22.47 30.90 -72.88
N PRO A 48 23.62 31.66 -72.85
CA PRO A 48 24.67 31.74 -71.80
C PRO A 48 25.52 33.06 -71.65
N PHE A 49 26.59 32.97 -70.81
CA PHE A 49 27.87 33.74 -70.71
C PHE A 49 28.16 34.81 -69.62
N PHE A 50 29.46 34.88 -69.28
CA PHE A 50 30.20 35.43 -68.12
C PHE A 50 30.17 36.98 -67.98
N THR A 51 30.35 37.58 -66.79
CA THR A 51 31.68 37.93 -66.18
C THR A 51 31.52 38.24 -64.67
N GLY A 52 32.58 38.08 -63.85
CA GLY A 52 32.48 38.08 -62.39
C GLY A 52 32.81 39.38 -61.65
N VAL A 53 32.44 39.42 -60.35
CA VAL A 53 32.83 40.42 -59.34
C VAL A 53 33.26 39.68 -58.07
N VAL A 54 34.40 40.07 -57.49
CA VAL A 54 34.91 39.51 -56.24
C VAL A 54 34.35 40.31 -55.06
N LEU A 55 33.67 39.64 -54.12
CA LEU A 55 33.14 40.25 -52.91
C LEU A 55 33.95 39.80 -51.69
N LEU A 56 34.61 40.75 -51.02
CA LEU A 56 35.48 40.50 -49.87
C LEU A 56 34.64 40.41 -48.59
N LEU A 57 34.38 39.19 -48.09
CA LEU A 57 33.61 38.97 -46.86
C LEU A 57 34.51 39.01 -45.63
N LEU A 58 34.36 40.05 -44.80
CA LEU A 58 34.92 40.10 -43.45
C LEU A 58 34.24 39.05 -42.57
N SER A 59 34.99 38.03 -42.16
CA SER A 59 34.53 37.05 -41.17
C SER A 59 34.67 37.61 -39.75
N GLY A 60 33.59 38.19 -39.24
CA GLY A 60 33.50 38.55 -37.81
C GLY A 60 33.38 37.29 -36.96
N THR A 61 34.44 36.92 -36.24
CA THR A 61 34.41 35.83 -35.26
C THR A 61 33.64 36.26 -34.01
N ALA A 62 32.35 35.90 -33.94
CA ALA A 62 31.59 36.03 -32.70
C ALA A 62 32.17 35.06 -31.66
N LEU A 63 32.90 35.57 -30.67
CA LEU A 63 33.25 34.80 -29.48
C LEU A 63 31.95 34.40 -28.78
N SER A 64 31.72 33.09 -28.68
CA SER A 64 30.60 32.56 -27.89
C SER A 64 30.93 32.78 -26.41
N GLY A 65 30.22 33.72 -25.78
CA GLY A 65 30.36 34.01 -24.36
C GLY A 65 30.02 32.78 -23.51
N THR A 66 30.84 32.52 -22.49
CA THR A 66 30.57 31.48 -21.51
C THR A 66 29.29 31.81 -20.75
N PHE A 67 28.30 30.90 -20.81
CA PHE A 67 27.08 31.02 -20.00
C PHE A 67 27.45 30.92 -18.52
N LEU A 68 27.41 32.06 -17.82
CA LEU A 68 27.60 32.11 -16.38
C LEU A 68 26.34 31.52 -15.72
N ASN A 69 26.43 30.27 -15.26
CA ASN A 69 25.33 29.59 -14.56
C ASN A 69 24.89 30.43 -13.33
N ARG A 70 23.65 30.90 -13.36
CA ARG A 70 23.06 31.70 -12.28
C ARG A 70 22.50 30.80 -11.19
N VAL A 71 22.45 31.32 -9.96
CA VAL A 71 21.76 30.67 -8.83
C VAL A 71 20.29 31.05 -8.90
N ALA A 72 19.41 30.04 -8.91
CA ALA A 72 17.96 30.21 -8.85
C ALA A 72 17.46 30.28 -7.40
N ALA A 73 18.05 29.47 -6.50
CA ALA A 73 17.78 29.47 -5.06
C ALA A 73 18.99 28.98 -4.25
N VAL A 74 19.04 29.36 -2.97
CA VAL A 74 20.01 28.86 -1.98
C VAL A 74 19.23 28.10 -0.91
N VAL A 75 19.72 26.92 -0.51
CA VAL A 75 19.01 25.95 0.33
C VAL A 75 19.98 25.35 1.34
N ASP A 76 19.94 25.82 2.60
CA ASP A 76 20.92 25.50 3.64
C ASP A 76 22.36 25.66 3.10
N ASP A 77 23.11 24.56 2.97
CA ASP A 77 24.52 24.52 2.55
C ASP A 77 24.68 24.37 1.02
N GLY A 78 23.57 24.28 0.26
CA GLY A 78 23.53 24.01 -1.17
C GLY A 78 22.91 25.13 -2.02
N ILE A 79 23.10 25.04 -3.34
CA ILE A 79 22.53 25.96 -4.32
C ILE A 79 21.77 25.19 -5.42
N ILE A 80 20.68 25.77 -5.91
CA ILE A 80 19.95 25.29 -7.09
C ILE A 80 20.30 26.22 -8.24
N LEU A 81 20.73 25.65 -9.37
CA LEU A 81 21.15 26.41 -10.54
C LEU A 81 19.97 26.71 -11.47
N GLU A 82 20.03 27.85 -12.15
CA GLU A 82 19.03 28.26 -13.16
C GLU A 82 18.97 27.24 -14.32
N GLY A 83 20.07 26.57 -14.66
CA GLY A 83 20.07 25.47 -15.62
C GLY A 83 19.18 24.30 -15.18
N GLU A 84 19.40 23.78 -13.95
CA GLU A 84 18.63 22.67 -13.37
C GLU A 84 17.13 22.98 -13.26
N LEU A 85 16.79 24.22 -12.90
CA LEU A 85 15.40 24.71 -12.89
C LEU A 85 14.78 24.68 -14.29
N ASN A 86 15.48 25.20 -15.30
CA ASN A 86 14.97 25.22 -16.67
C ASN A 86 14.88 23.81 -17.28
N ASP A 87 15.84 22.93 -17.01
CA ASP A 87 15.81 21.52 -17.43
C ASP A 87 14.60 20.78 -16.83
N ARG A 88 14.31 21.00 -15.54
CA ARG A 88 13.16 20.39 -14.85
C ARG A 88 11.83 20.95 -15.36
N ILE A 89 11.74 22.25 -15.68
CA ILE A 89 10.58 22.86 -16.34
C ILE A 89 10.38 22.27 -17.75
N ALA A 90 11.46 22.11 -18.53
CA ALA A 90 11.39 21.55 -19.87
C ALA A 90 10.90 20.09 -19.85
N TYR A 91 11.42 19.27 -18.94
CA TYR A 91 10.98 17.88 -18.73
C TYR A 91 9.48 17.80 -18.40
N ILE A 92 9.00 18.61 -17.44
CA ILE A 92 7.58 18.64 -17.06
C ILE A 92 6.71 19.14 -18.22
N SER A 93 7.18 20.14 -18.97
CA SER A 93 6.44 20.67 -20.13
C SER A 93 6.23 19.61 -21.21
N GLN A 94 7.22 18.74 -21.45
CA GLN A 94 7.10 17.63 -22.40
C GLN A 94 6.04 16.60 -21.97
N ASP A 95 5.90 16.33 -20.66
CA ASP A 95 4.87 15.42 -20.14
C ASP A 95 3.45 15.97 -20.36
N PHE A 96 3.23 17.28 -20.14
CA PHE A 96 1.97 17.95 -20.45
C PHE A 96 1.62 17.84 -21.95
N ILE A 97 2.60 18.13 -22.83
CA ILE A 97 2.41 18.06 -24.29
C ILE A 97 2.05 16.63 -24.73
N LYS A 98 2.76 15.61 -24.23
CA LYS A 98 2.48 14.19 -24.53
C LYS A 98 1.07 13.74 -24.13
N ARG A 99 0.50 14.35 -23.09
CA ARG A 99 -0.86 14.06 -22.58
C ARG A 99 -1.96 14.94 -23.21
N GLY A 100 -1.60 15.89 -24.09
CA GLY A 100 -2.53 16.86 -24.67
C GLY A 100 -3.08 17.88 -23.66
N ALA A 101 -2.39 18.09 -22.54
CA ALA A 101 -2.79 19.01 -21.49
C ALA A 101 -2.28 20.44 -21.76
N ALA A 102 -3.06 21.44 -21.37
CA ALA A 102 -2.64 22.84 -21.46
C ALA A 102 -1.50 23.14 -20.47
N LEU A 103 -0.43 23.80 -20.93
CA LEU A 103 0.67 24.22 -20.07
C LEU A 103 0.22 25.32 -19.10
N PRO A 104 0.54 25.22 -17.79
CA PRO A 104 0.35 26.31 -16.86
C PRO A 104 1.19 27.56 -17.25
N PRO A 105 0.83 28.76 -16.79
CA PRO A 105 1.64 29.95 -17.01
C PRO A 105 3.08 29.77 -16.52
N SER A 106 4.05 30.33 -17.26
CA SER A 106 5.48 30.11 -17.02
C SER A 106 5.96 30.56 -15.64
N TYR A 107 5.32 31.56 -15.03
CA TYR A 107 5.62 31.99 -13.67
C TYR A 107 5.19 30.93 -12.63
N VAL A 108 4.00 30.34 -12.79
CA VAL A 108 3.49 29.25 -11.93
C VAL A 108 4.38 28.01 -12.08
N MET A 109 4.74 27.63 -13.31
CA MET A 109 5.65 26.51 -13.52
C MET A 109 7.01 26.74 -12.86
N ARG A 110 7.58 27.95 -12.99
CA ARG A 110 8.86 28.29 -12.35
C ARG A 110 8.76 28.19 -10.83
N GLU A 111 7.76 28.82 -10.21
CA GLU A 111 7.53 28.79 -8.76
C GLU A 111 7.40 27.36 -8.22
N GLN A 112 6.51 26.55 -8.82
CA GLN A 112 6.23 25.18 -8.38
C GLN A 112 7.44 24.24 -8.57
N VAL A 113 8.22 24.43 -9.63
CA VAL A 113 9.43 23.62 -9.88
C VAL A 113 10.58 24.05 -8.96
N THR A 114 10.75 25.36 -8.71
CA THR A 114 11.72 25.84 -7.70
C THR A 114 11.43 25.26 -6.33
N GLU A 115 10.17 25.33 -5.85
CA GLU A 115 9.79 24.75 -4.55
C GLU A 115 10.06 23.24 -4.50
N ARG A 116 9.74 22.51 -5.58
CA ARG A 116 10.07 21.08 -5.69
C ARG A 116 11.57 20.81 -5.59
N LEU A 117 12.40 21.60 -6.26
CA LEU A 117 13.86 21.46 -6.20
C LEU A 117 14.44 21.84 -4.82
N ILE A 118 13.83 22.81 -4.12
CA ILE A 118 14.18 23.15 -2.73
C ILE A 118 13.92 21.95 -1.82
N LEU A 119 12.73 21.34 -1.88
CA LEU A 119 12.38 20.15 -1.11
C LEU A 119 13.28 18.95 -1.44
N GLU A 120 13.59 18.74 -2.72
CA GLU A 120 14.50 17.71 -3.21
C GLU A 120 15.92 17.90 -2.62
N SER A 121 16.45 19.12 -2.66
CA SER A 121 17.74 19.49 -2.08
C SER A 121 17.78 19.26 -0.56
N ILE A 122 16.77 19.69 0.19
CA ILE A 122 16.67 19.44 1.64
C ILE A 122 16.69 17.94 1.95
N GLN A 123 15.95 17.13 1.17
CA GLN A 123 15.90 15.68 1.37
C GLN A 123 17.22 14.99 1.07
N LEU A 124 17.96 15.42 0.03
CA LEU A 124 19.29 14.92 -0.29
C LEU A 124 20.34 15.33 0.77
N GLN A 125 20.27 16.56 1.29
CA GLN A 125 21.12 16.99 2.41
C GLN A 125 20.84 16.20 3.69
N LEU A 126 19.57 15.85 3.97
CA LEU A 126 19.22 14.95 5.07
C LEU A 126 19.72 13.52 4.85
N ALA A 127 19.77 13.03 3.60
CA ALA A 127 20.36 11.73 3.27
C ALA A 127 21.86 11.72 3.58
N ASP A 128 22.59 12.75 3.14
CA ASP A 128 24.03 12.88 3.35
C ASP A 128 24.40 13.07 4.82
N ARG A 129 23.74 14.01 5.53
CA ARG A 129 23.88 14.20 6.99
C ARG A 129 23.52 12.93 7.78
N GLY A 130 22.64 12.08 7.24
CA GLY A 130 22.28 10.77 7.80
C GLY A 130 23.20 9.61 7.42
N GLY A 131 24.25 9.86 6.62
CA GLY A 131 25.18 8.84 6.14
C GLY A 131 24.56 7.83 5.16
N LEU A 132 23.41 8.16 4.56
CA LEU A 132 22.68 7.24 3.68
C LEU A 132 23.37 7.12 2.33
N ARG A 133 23.57 5.88 1.88
CA ARG A 133 24.15 5.55 0.58
C ARG A 133 23.33 4.45 -0.10
N ILE A 134 23.27 4.49 -1.43
CA ILE A 134 22.67 3.44 -2.23
C ILE A 134 23.79 2.56 -2.77
N ASP A 135 23.75 1.26 -2.45
CA ASP A 135 24.65 0.27 -3.02
C ASP A 135 24.43 0.12 -4.53
N GLU A 136 25.52 -0.08 -5.28
CA GLU A 136 25.48 -0.15 -6.75
C GLU A 136 24.66 -1.34 -7.27
N ASN A 137 24.60 -2.45 -6.54
CA ASN A 137 23.77 -3.60 -6.93
C ASN A 137 22.29 -3.28 -6.74
N ARG A 138 21.92 -2.62 -5.64
CA ARG A 138 20.53 -2.17 -5.39
C ARG A 138 20.06 -1.15 -6.43
N LEU A 139 20.97 -0.29 -6.90
CA LEU A 139 20.73 0.65 -8.01
C LEU A 139 20.57 -0.09 -9.35
N ASN A 140 21.43 -1.05 -9.67
CA ASN A 140 21.32 -1.89 -10.87
C ASN A 140 19.97 -2.63 -10.93
N GLN A 141 19.61 -3.36 -9.86
CA GLN A 141 18.34 -4.07 -9.74
C GLN A 141 17.12 -3.14 -9.90
N THR A 142 17.25 -1.87 -9.50
CA THR A 142 16.17 -0.89 -9.65
C THR A 142 16.06 -0.39 -11.09
N LEU A 143 17.18 -0.17 -11.79
CA LEU A 143 17.20 0.17 -13.22
C LEU A 143 16.70 -1.01 -14.08
N GLU A 144 17.06 -2.24 -13.74
CA GLU A 144 16.52 -3.46 -14.40
C GLU A 144 15.00 -3.56 -14.25
N ARG A 145 14.48 -3.28 -13.05
CA ARG A 145 13.02 -3.28 -12.79
C ARG A 145 12.31 -2.19 -13.59
N ILE A 146 12.89 -0.99 -13.70
CA ILE A 146 12.37 0.10 -14.52
C ILE A 146 12.35 -0.29 -16.01
N ALA A 147 13.42 -0.93 -16.50
CA ALA A 147 13.47 -1.45 -17.87
C ALA A 147 12.36 -2.50 -18.11
N GLN A 148 12.23 -3.47 -17.21
CA GLN A 148 11.21 -4.54 -17.29
C GLN A 148 9.78 -3.99 -17.26
N GLN A 149 9.50 -2.96 -16.44
CA GLN A 149 8.21 -2.28 -16.41
C GLN A 149 7.86 -1.60 -17.74
N ASN A 150 8.86 -1.24 -18.55
CA ASN A 150 8.70 -0.70 -19.90
C ASN A 150 8.80 -1.78 -21.00
N GLY A 151 8.78 -3.08 -20.63
CA GLY A 151 8.87 -4.20 -21.57
C GLY A 151 10.27 -4.42 -22.16
N MET A 152 11.31 -3.86 -21.54
CA MET A 152 12.69 -3.87 -22.04
C MET A 152 13.64 -4.60 -21.09
N ASN A 153 14.75 -5.14 -21.61
CA ASN A 153 15.91 -5.45 -20.77
C ASN A 153 16.81 -4.21 -20.58
N LEU A 154 17.77 -4.27 -19.65
CA LEU A 154 18.63 -3.12 -19.31
C LEU A 154 19.42 -2.57 -20.50
N TYR A 155 19.88 -3.43 -21.42
CA TYR A 155 20.58 -3.00 -22.63
C TYR A 155 19.64 -2.26 -23.59
N GLN A 156 18.44 -2.80 -23.85
CA GLN A 156 17.41 -2.14 -24.66
C GLN A 156 17.00 -0.79 -24.07
N PHE A 157 16.86 -0.71 -22.75
CA PHE A 157 16.58 0.54 -22.04
C PHE A 157 17.70 1.58 -22.24
N GLN A 158 18.97 1.20 -22.13
CA GLN A 158 20.11 2.08 -22.45
C GLN A 158 20.06 2.56 -23.91
N GLN A 159 19.77 1.69 -24.88
CA GLN A 159 19.62 2.09 -26.28
C GLN A 159 18.44 3.04 -26.50
N SER A 160 17.32 2.83 -25.82
CA SER A 160 16.15 3.71 -25.89
C SER A 160 16.46 5.12 -25.38
N LEU A 161 17.25 5.25 -24.31
CA LEU A 161 17.69 6.56 -23.80
C LEU A 161 18.62 7.27 -24.79
N LEU A 162 19.56 6.55 -25.40
CA LEU A 162 20.43 7.12 -26.45
C LEU A 162 19.60 7.61 -27.65
N GLN A 163 18.53 6.92 -28.02
CA GLN A 163 17.61 7.33 -29.09
C GLN A 163 16.75 8.56 -28.72
N SER A 164 16.40 8.73 -27.43
CA SER A 164 15.71 9.94 -26.94
C SER A 164 16.64 11.12 -26.65
N GLY A 165 17.96 10.95 -26.82
CA GLY A 165 18.97 11.97 -26.52
C GLY A 165 19.33 12.06 -25.03
N GLU A 166 18.94 11.09 -24.21
CA GLU A 166 19.19 11.04 -22.78
C GLU A 166 20.47 10.25 -22.44
N SER A 167 21.25 10.77 -21.50
CA SER A 167 22.49 10.14 -21.03
C SER A 167 22.19 9.08 -19.95
N TYR A 168 22.54 7.81 -20.20
CA TYR A 168 22.36 6.75 -19.20
C TYR A 168 23.06 7.02 -17.85
N PRO A 169 24.31 7.54 -17.80
CA PRO A 169 24.92 8.01 -16.55
C PRO A 169 24.09 9.06 -15.81
N PHE A 170 23.45 9.99 -16.52
CA PHE A 170 22.56 10.99 -15.91
C PHE A 170 21.31 10.34 -15.33
N VAL A 171 20.62 9.49 -16.11
CA VAL A 171 19.43 8.75 -15.64
C VAL A 171 19.75 7.86 -14.43
N ARG A 172 20.91 7.19 -14.43
CA ARG A 172 21.40 6.42 -13.27
C ARG A 172 21.53 7.28 -12.01
N GLU A 173 22.05 8.49 -12.14
CA GLU A 173 22.18 9.43 -11.02
C GLU A 173 20.82 9.94 -10.53
N GLN A 174 19.88 10.24 -11.43
CA GLN A 174 18.51 10.62 -11.06
C GLN A 174 17.80 9.51 -10.28
N VAL A 175 17.95 8.24 -10.71
CA VAL A 175 17.40 7.09 -9.97
C VAL A 175 18.08 6.93 -8.60
N ARG A 176 19.41 7.15 -8.50
CA ARG A 176 20.12 7.15 -7.22
C ARG A 176 19.58 8.21 -6.25
N LYS A 177 19.35 9.44 -6.72
CA LYS A 177 18.75 10.53 -5.94
C LYS A 177 17.34 10.18 -5.45
N GLU A 178 16.45 9.71 -6.33
CA GLU A 178 15.08 9.32 -5.94
C GLU A 178 15.08 8.17 -4.91
N MET A 179 16.01 7.21 -5.03
CA MET A 179 16.18 6.14 -4.04
C MET A 179 16.63 6.67 -2.67
N LEU A 180 17.55 7.65 -2.62
CA LEU A 180 17.95 8.31 -1.37
C LEU A 180 16.77 9.06 -0.73
N ILE A 181 16.05 9.85 -1.52
CA ILE A 181 14.88 10.63 -1.09
C ILE A 181 13.78 9.72 -0.53
N SER A 182 13.49 8.62 -1.23
CA SER A 182 12.53 7.61 -0.79
C SER A 182 12.93 6.99 0.55
N GLN A 183 14.22 6.67 0.73
CA GLN A 183 14.75 6.13 1.99
C GLN A 183 14.69 7.15 3.15
N VAL A 184 15.00 8.43 2.89
CA VAL A 184 14.83 9.52 3.88
C VAL A 184 13.37 9.65 4.30
N ARG A 185 12.43 9.67 3.34
CA ARG A 185 11.00 9.73 3.63
C ARG A 185 10.54 8.54 4.47
N GLN A 186 10.96 7.31 4.14
CA GLN A 186 10.65 6.11 4.92
C GLN A 186 11.16 6.21 6.36
N GLN A 187 12.41 6.64 6.57
CA GLN A 187 12.98 6.80 7.92
C GLN A 187 12.27 7.89 8.74
N ILE A 188 11.88 9.01 8.13
CA ILE A 188 11.18 10.10 8.83
C ILE A 188 9.73 9.70 9.17
N VAL A 189 9.02 9.04 8.23
CA VAL A 189 7.64 8.57 8.46
C VAL A 189 7.62 7.45 9.49
N GLY A 190 8.47 6.42 9.36
CA GLY A 190 8.54 5.30 10.29
C GLY A 190 8.93 5.69 11.73
N ARG A 191 9.64 6.81 11.92
CA ARG A 191 9.94 7.36 13.26
C ARG A 191 8.80 8.20 13.86
N ARG A 192 7.84 8.65 13.04
CA ARG A 192 6.73 9.54 13.46
C ARG A 192 5.39 8.83 13.54
N VAL A 193 5.18 7.77 12.77
CA VAL A 193 3.97 6.95 12.81
C VAL A 193 4.07 5.96 13.98
N LYS A 194 3.51 6.36 15.13
CA LYS A 194 3.09 5.43 16.18
C LYS A 194 1.59 5.23 16.02
N ILE A 195 1.17 4.03 15.60
CA ILE A 195 -0.24 3.64 15.63
C ILE A 195 -0.52 3.23 17.07
N SER A 196 -1.41 3.93 17.77
CA SER A 196 -1.82 3.52 19.12
C SER A 196 -2.92 2.45 19.05
N GLU A 197 -3.09 1.67 20.13
CA GLU A 197 -4.26 0.81 20.27
C GLU A 197 -5.57 1.59 20.10
N GLN A 198 -5.60 2.87 20.51
CA GLN A 198 -6.78 3.70 20.36
C GLN A 198 -7.05 4.03 18.89
N ASP A 199 -6.02 4.22 18.06
CA ASP A 199 -6.19 4.41 16.61
C ASP A 199 -6.71 3.13 15.95
N VAL A 200 -6.24 1.96 16.38
CA VAL A 200 -6.75 0.65 15.93
C VAL A 200 -8.22 0.48 16.35
N LYS A 201 -8.55 0.73 17.62
CA LYS A 201 -9.93 0.66 18.15
C LYS A 201 -10.85 1.65 17.43
N ASN A 202 -10.39 2.89 17.19
CA ASN A 202 -11.11 3.91 16.43
C ASN A 202 -11.33 3.48 14.98
N PHE A 203 -10.32 2.88 14.33
CA PHE A 203 -10.44 2.37 12.97
C PHE A 203 -11.45 1.21 12.91
N ILE A 204 -11.32 0.19 13.75
CA ILE A 204 -12.25 -0.95 13.83
C ILE A 204 -13.69 -0.48 14.12
N ALA A 205 -13.86 0.52 14.98
CA ALA A 205 -15.16 1.10 15.30
C ALA A 205 -15.72 2.04 14.21
N SER A 206 -14.89 2.52 13.29
CA SER A 206 -15.32 3.33 12.15
C SER A 206 -16.10 2.49 11.13
N GLU A 207 -16.99 3.12 10.38
CA GLU A 207 -17.72 2.45 9.29
C GLU A 207 -16.76 1.87 8.25
N GLN A 208 -15.64 2.53 7.98
CA GLN A 208 -14.61 2.04 7.06
C GLN A 208 -13.93 0.76 7.59
N GLY A 209 -13.64 0.68 8.89
CA GLY A 209 -13.05 -0.51 9.51
C GLY A 209 -14.03 -1.67 9.61
N LYS A 210 -15.29 -1.41 9.99
CA LYS A 210 -16.37 -2.41 9.94
C LYS A 210 -16.51 -2.98 8.52
N LEU A 211 -16.64 -2.11 7.52
CA LEU A 211 -16.73 -2.53 6.11
C LEU A 211 -15.46 -3.24 5.61
N ALA A 212 -14.28 -2.94 6.17
CA ALA A 212 -13.03 -3.62 5.80
C ALA A 212 -12.87 -5.01 6.45
N LEU A 213 -13.45 -5.20 7.64
CA LEU A 213 -13.41 -6.43 8.44
C LEU A 213 -14.70 -7.26 8.36
N GLU A 214 -15.69 -6.78 7.60
CA GLU A 214 -16.92 -7.51 7.29
C GLU A 214 -16.63 -8.80 6.52
N GLU A 215 -17.29 -9.88 6.93
CA GLU A 215 -17.26 -11.14 6.20
C GLU A 215 -17.83 -10.98 4.79
N GLU A 216 -17.11 -11.55 3.82
CA GLU A 216 -17.60 -11.79 2.48
C GLU A 216 -18.07 -13.25 2.37
N TYR A 217 -19.28 -13.42 1.86
CA TYR A 217 -19.93 -14.70 1.64
C TYR A 217 -19.94 -15.01 0.14
N ARG A 218 -19.45 -16.18 -0.27
CA ARG A 218 -19.63 -16.69 -1.64
C ARG A 218 -20.88 -17.55 -1.68
N LEU A 219 -21.86 -17.14 -2.49
CA LEU A 219 -23.18 -17.76 -2.51
C LEU A 219 -23.50 -18.39 -3.86
N SER A 220 -24.30 -19.45 -3.82
CA SER A 220 -24.94 -20.01 -5.01
C SER A 220 -26.46 -20.06 -4.80
N HIS A 221 -27.25 -19.85 -5.85
CA HIS A 221 -28.69 -19.60 -5.77
C HIS A 221 -29.50 -20.33 -6.86
N ILE A 222 -30.60 -20.96 -6.45
CA ILE A 222 -31.62 -21.57 -7.30
C ILE A 222 -32.94 -20.85 -7.09
N LEU A 223 -33.59 -20.43 -8.18
CA LEU A 223 -34.97 -19.91 -8.19
C LEU A 223 -35.91 -20.90 -8.86
N LEU A 224 -36.96 -21.27 -8.14
CA LEU A 224 -38.07 -22.11 -8.59
C LEU A 224 -39.32 -21.24 -8.71
N PRO A 225 -39.67 -20.75 -9.91
CA PRO A 225 -40.68 -19.71 -10.05
C PRO A 225 -42.09 -20.22 -9.73
N ILE A 226 -42.89 -19.37 -9.08
CA ILE A 226 -44.32 -19.60 -8.87
C ILE A 226 -45.10 -18.70 -9.85
N PRO A 227 -45.88 -19.25 -10.79
CA PRO A 227 -46.77 -18.46 -11.63
C PRO A 227 -47.75 -17.63 -10.78
N GLN A 228 -48.04 -16.38 -11.18
CA GLN A 228 -48.92 -15.48 -10.40
C GLN A 228 -50.34 -16.05 -10.18
N GLN A 229 -50.80 -16.95 -11.05
CA GLN A 229 -52.10 -17.63 -10.96
C GLN A 229 -51.98 -19.11 -10.52
N ALA A 230 -50.88 -19.50 -9.86
CA ALA A 230 -50.68 -20.87 -9.40
C ALA A 230 -51.72 -21.26 -8.33
N ARG A 231 -52.39 -22.40 -8.54
CA ARG A 231 -53.37 -22.91 -7.57
C ARG A 231 -52.65 -23.45 -6.34
N LYS A 232 -53.32 -23.45 -5.18
CA LYS A 232 -52.78 -23.95 -3.91
C LYS A 232 -52.09 -25.32 -4.03
N LYS A 233 -52.73 -26.27 -4.73
CA LYS A 233 -52.20 -27.63 -5.00
C LYS A 233 -50.88 -27.62 -5.80
N ASP A 234 -50.72 -26.69 -6.73
CA ASP A 234 -49.50 -26.57 -7.54
C ASP A 234 -48.35 -25.97 -6.70
N ILE A 235 -48.66 -25.01 -5.82
CA ILE A 235 -47.71 -24.45 -4.85
C ILE A 235 -47.27 -25.51 -3.82
N GLU A 236 -48.19 -26.31 -3.28
CA GLU A 236 -47.88 -27.41 -2.36
C GLU A 236 -46.96 -28.45 -3.01
N LYS A 237 -47.24 -28.82 -4.27
CA LYS A 237 -46.38 -29.71 -5.06
C LYS A 237 -44.97 -29.13 -5.22
N LEU A 238 -44.85 -27.86 -5.63
CA LEU A 238 -43.56 -27.20 -5.79
C LEU A 238 -42.81 -27.05 -4.45
N THR A 239 -43.53 -26.83 -3.34
CA THR A 239 -42.94 -26.79 -1.98
C THR A 239 -42.33 -28.14 -1.62
N LYS A 240 -43.00 -29.24 -1.94
CA LYS A 240 -42.49 -30.60 -1.71
C LYS A 240 -41.22 -30.84 -2.55
N GLN A 241 -41.25 -30.51 -3.83
CA GLN A 241 -40.09 -30.63 -4.73
C GLN A 241 -38.90 -29.80 -4.26
N ALA A 242 -39.12 -28.55 -3.82
CA ALA A 242 -38.07 -27.70 -3.26
C ALA A 242 -37.42 -28.32 -2.01
N ARG A 243 -38.20 -28.95 -1.12
CA ARG A 243 -37.67 -29.68 0.04
C ARG A 243 -36.92 -30.96 -0.34
N GLU A 244 -37.41 -31.69 -1.35
CA GLU A 244 -36.73 -32.88 -1.90
C GLU A 244 -35.36 -32.52 -2.50
N TRP A 245 -35.27 -31.40 -3.23
CA TRP A 245 -34.02 -30.85 -3.75
C TRP A 245 -33.08 -30.34 -2.66
N VAL A 246 -33.57 -29.63 -1.63
CA VAL A 246 -32.73 -29.27 -0.47
C VAL A 246 -32.18 -30.51 0.25
N ALA A 247 -32.98 -31.56 0.40
CA ALA A 247 -32.53 -32.82 0.99
C ALA A 247 -31.50 -33.56 0.13
N GLN A 248 -31.57 -33.46 -1.20
CA GLN A 248 -30.56 -33.93 -2.15
C GLN A 248 -29.24 -33.17 -1.99
N LEU A 249 -29.28 -31.84 -2.08
CA LEU A 249 -28.11 -30.98 -1.93
C LEU A 249 -27.41 -31.14 -0.57
N ARG A 250 -28.16 -31.32 0.52
CA ARG A 250 -27.63 -31.60 1.87
C ARG A 250 -26.96 -32.98 2.01
N ARG A 251 -27.18 -33.92 1.08
CA ARG A 251 -26.46 -35.20 1.02
C ARG A 251 -25.16 -35.14 0.19
N GLY A 252 -24.87 -34.00 -0.44
CA GLY A 252 -23.65 -33.80 -1.22
C GLY A 252 -23.86 -33.71 -2.73
N ASP A 253 -25.11 -33.76 -3.22
CA ASP A 253 -25.42 -33.62 -4.65
C ASP A 253 -24.94 -32.25 -5.18
N ASP A 254 -24.47 -32.19 -6.42
CA ASP A 254 -23.83 -31.01 -6.97
C ASP A 254 -24.83 -29.86 -7.21
N PHE A 255 -24.63 -28.74 -6.50
CA PHE A 255 -25.50 -27.57 -6.57
C PHE A 255 -25.49 -26.90 -7.95
N SER A 256 -24.34 -26.90 -8.65
CA SER A 256 -24.19 -26.25 -9.94
C SER A 256 -24.92 -27.02 -11.05
N GLN A 257 -24.81 -28.35 -11.03
CA GLN A 257 -25.55 -29.23 -11.94
C GLN A 257 -27.06 -29.14 -11.69
N LEU A 258 -27.49 -29.11 -10.42
CA LEU A 258 -28.91 -28.95 -10.13
C LEU A 258 -29.41 -27.56 -10.57
N ALA A 259 -28.65 -26.50 -10.30
CA ALA A 259 -29.00 -25.13 -10.68
C ALA A 259 -29.15 -24.97 -12.20
N THR A 260 -28.19 -25.45 -12.99
CA THR A 260 -28.27 -25.43 -14.46
C THR A 260 -29.47 -26.17 -15.02
N HIS A 261 -29.93 -27.24 -14.35
CA HIS A 261 -31.10 -28.00 -14.78
C HIS A 261 -32.44 -27.33 -14.41
N ILE A 262 -32.62 -26.91 -13.14
CA ILE A 262 -33.93 -26.51 -12.61
C ILE A 262 -34.12 -25.01 -12.41
N SER A 263 -33.04 -24.25 -12.18
CA SER A 263 -33.14 -22.83 -11.81
C SER A 263 -33.68 -22.00 -12.98
N LYS A 264 -34.51 -21.00 -12.64
CA LYS A 264 -34.91 -19.90 -13.52
C LYS A 264 -34.41 -18.55 -13.01
N GLY A 265 -33.37 -18.57 -12.17
CA GLY A 265 -32.64 -17.38 -11.74
C GLY A 265 -31.67 -16.88 -12.82
N GLN A 266 -31.20 -15.64 -12.68
CA GLN A 266 -30.30 -15.00 -13.67
C GLN A 266 -28.99 -15.77 -13.88
N HIS A 267 -28.44 -16.36 -12.80
CA HIS A 267 -27.17 -17.10 -12.81
C HIS A 267 -27.34 -18.61 -13.02
N ALA A 268 -28.49 -19.07 -13.56
CA ALA A 268 -28.79 -20.50 -13.66
C ALA A 268 -27.75 -21.28 -14.49
N LEU A 269 -27.26 -20.70 -15.59
CA LEU A 269 -26.31 -21.34 -16.51
C LEU A 269 -24.89 -21.40 -15.92
N GLU A 270 -24.57 -20.47 -15.02
CA GLU A 270 -23.32 -20.35 -14.27
C GLU A 270 -23.33 -21.20 -12.99
N GLY A 271 -24.16 -22.25 -12.92
CA GLY A 271 -24.27 -23.10 -11.74
C GLY A 271 -24.95 -22.43 -10.53
N GLY A 272 -25.64 -21.31 -10.75
CA GLY A 272 -26.24 -20.51 -9.70
C GLY A 272 -25.25 -19.63 -8.94
N ASP A 273 -23.95 -19.59 -9.27
CA ASP A 273 -22.98 -18.77 -8.53
C ASP A 273 -23.30 -17.27 -8.66
N ILE A 274 -23.53 -16.60 -7.53
CA ILE A 274 -23.79 -15.14 -7.47
C ILE A 274 -22.57 -14.35 -6.97
N GLY A 275 -21.44 -15.04 -6.81
CA GLY A 275 -20.15 -14.48 -6.44
C GLY A 275 -20.00 -14.15 -4.96
N TRP A 276 -18.94 -13.40 -4.65
CA TRP A 276 -18.68 -12.85 -3.32
C TRP A 276 -19.54 -11.60 -3.06
N ARG A 277 -20.11 -11.51 -1.86
CA ARG A 277 -20.93 -10.39 -1.37
C ARG A 277 -20.64 -10.13 0.11
N LYS A 278 -20.52 -8.87 0.51
CA LYS A 278 -20.55 -8.47 1.93
C LYS A 278 -21.98 -8.52 2.47
N ALA A 279 -22.15 -8.61 3.79
CA ALA A 279 -23.48 -8.63 4.41
C ALA A 279 -24.44 -7.52 3.92
N PRO A 280 -24.02 -6.23 3.76
CA PRO A 280 -24.89 -5.17 3.25
C PRO A 280 -25.25 -5.29 1.75
N GLN A 281 -24.53 -6.14 1.00
CA GLN A 281 -24.76 -6.40 -0.42
C GLN A 281 -25.64 -7.63 -0.65
N LEU A 282 -25.99 -8.37 0.40
CA LEU A 282 -26.90 -9.50 0.31
C LEU A 282 -28.33 -9.00 0.05
N PRO A 283 -29.10 -9.63 -0.85
CA PRO A 283 -30.54 -9.42 -0.90
C PRO A 283 -31.14 -9.66 0.49
N THR A 284 -31.97 -8.73 0.97
CA THR A 284 -32.53 -8.74 2.33
C THR A 284 -33.28 -10.04 2.67
N LEU A 285 -33.89 -10.67 1.65
CA LEU A 285 -34.53 -11.98 1.74
C LEU A 285 -33.58 -13.12 2.20
N PHE A 286 -32.26 -12.95 2.02
CA PHE A 286 -31.25 -13.97 2.30
C PHE A 286 -30.38 -13.65 3.52
N ALA A 287 -30.18 -12.36 3.84
CA ALA A 287 -29.20 -11.89 4.85
C ALA A 287 -29.30 -12.65 6.19
N ASP A 288 -30.49 -12.67 6.82
CA ASP A 288 -30.75 -13.36 8.09
C ASP A 288 -30.52 -14.87 8.07
N THR A 289 -30.52 -15.48 6.88
CA THR A 289 -30.25 -16.90 6.67
C THR A 289 -28.75 -17.13 6.47
N VAL A 290 -28.12 -16.37 5.57
CA VAL A 290 -26.70 -16.47 5.23
C VAL A 290 -25.80 -16.27 6.46
N ILE A 291 -26.08 -15.26 7.28
CA ILE A 291 -25.30 -14.95 8.50
C ILE A 291 -25.30 -16.11 9.52
N LYS A 292 -26.28 -17.03 9.44
CA LYS A 292 -26.41 -18.20 10.33
C LYS A 292 -25.92 -19.50 9.70
N MET A 293 -25.58 -19.48 8.41
CA MET A 293 -25.09 -20.64 7.67
C MET A 293 -23.58 -20.80 7.86
N LYS A 294 -23.12 -22.05 7.88
CA LYS A 294 -21.69 -22.41 7.80
C LYS A 294 -21.28 -22.67 6.36
N LYS A 295 -19.98 -22.62 6.09
CA LYS A 295 -19.42 -23.03 4.79
C LYS A 295 -19.87 -24.45 4.44
N GLY A 296 -20.47 -24.60 3.27
CA GLY A 296 -21.06 -25.84 2.76
C GLY A 296 -22.59 -25.92 2.92
N ASP A 297 -23.20 -25.16 3.84
CA ASP A 297 -24.62 -25.28 4.16
C ASP A 297 -25.53 -24.92 2.99
N VAL A 298 -26.72 -25.52 2.99
CA VAL A 298 -27.82 -25.25 2.04
C VAL A 298 -29.05 -24.86 2.84
N SER A 299 -29.67 -23.73 2.49
CA SER A 299 -30.87 -23.22 3.18
C SER A 299 -32.08 -24.12 2.99
N ASP A 300 -33.08 -23.96 3.85
CA ASP A 300 -34.44 -24.39 3.51
C ASP A 300 -35.01 -23.52 2.36
N PRO A 301 -36.08 -23.95 1.66
CA PRO A 301 -36.68 -23.16 0.59
C PRO A 301 -37.32 -21.86 1.11
N ILE A 302 -36.73 -20.72 0.79
CA ILE A 302 -37.21 -19.38 1.18
C ILE A 302 -38.28 -18.94 0.17
N ARG A 303 -39.48 -18.58 0.64
CA ARG A 303 -40.59 -18.17 -0.24
C ARG A 303 -40.59 -16.66 -0.49
N SER A 304 -40.82 -16.27 -1.74
CA SER A 304 -41.02 -14.87 -2.16
C SER A 304 -42.22 -14.74 -3.11
N ALA A 305 -42.43 -13.54 -3.65
CA ALA A 305 -43.40 -13.28 -4.72
C ALA A 305 -42.98 -13.87 -6.08
N SER A 306 -41.69 -14.09 -6.33
CA SER A 306 -41.20 -14.67 -7.59
C SER A 306 -41.11 -16.20 -7.55
N GLY A 307 -40.98 -16.81 -6.36
CA GLY A 307 -40.95 -18.27 -6.23
C GLY A 307 -40.41 -18.79 -4.91
N PHE A 308 -39.83 -19.99 -4.95
CA PHE A 308 -38.95 -20.51 -3.90
C PHE A 308 -37.49 -20.28 -4.28
N HIS A 309 -36.72 -19.80 -3.32
CA HIS A 309 -35.28 -19.58 -3.41
C HIS A 309 -34.58 -20.63 -2.55
N ILE A 310 -33.53 -21.26 -3.08
CA ILE A 310 -32.62 -22.11 -2.32
C ILE A 310 -31.24 -21.49 -2.47
N ILE A 311 -30.53 -21.28 -1.36
CA ILE A 311 -29.17 -20.75 -1.37
C ILE A 311 -28.20 -21.75 -0.75
N LYS A 312 -26.98 -21.78 -1.27
CA LYS A 312 -25.83 -22.50 -0.70
C LYS A 312 -24.74 -21.51 -0.33
N LEU A 313 -24.17 -21.66 0.86
CA LEU A 313 -23.00 -20.92 1.28
C LEU A 313 -21.75 -21.70 0.85
N SER A 314 -21.17 -21.31 -0.28
CA SER A 314 -20.05 -22.02 -0.89
C SER A 314 -18.73 -21.71 -0.17
N ASP A 315 -18.55 -20.48 0.32
CA ASP A 315 -17.36 -20.08 1.07
C ASP A 315 -17.57 -18.80 1.91
N VAL A 316 -16.71 -18.55 2.90
CA VAL A 316 -16.69 -17.36 3.77
C VAL A 316 -15.24 -16.88 3.91
N ARG A 317 -14.99 -15.57 3.83
CA ARG A 317 -13.66 -14.97 4.06
C ARG A 317 -13.76 -13.61 4.76
N GLY A 318 -12.69 -13.21 5.44
CA GLY A 318 -12.55 -11.85 6.03
C GLY A 318 -12.58 -11.78 7.56
N SER A 319 -12.92 -12.88 8.26
CA SER A 319 -13.11 -12.90 9.72
C SER A 319 -11.82 -13.06 10.56
N GLU A 320 -10.68 -13.38 9.93
CA GLU A 320 -9.42 -13.65 10.66
C GLU A 320 -8.60 -12.38 10.93
N VAL A 321 -9.10 -11.55 11.84
CA VAL A 321 -8.21 -10.79 12.73
C VAL A 321 -7.69 -11.79 13.78
N ILE A 322 -6.55 -12.42 13.50
CA ILE A 322 -5.92 -13.35 14.45
C ILE A 322 -5.33 -12.51 15.59
N MET A 323 -6.15 -12.28 16.60
CA MET A 323 -5.72 -11.70 17.88
C MET A 323 -4.79 -12.69 18.57
N VAL A 324 -3.51 -12.34 18.67
CA VAL A 324 -2.51 -13.16 19.33
C VAL A 324 -2.27 -12.61 20.73
N GLU A 325 -2.49 -13.45 21.74
CA GLU A 325 -2.14 -13.13 23.11
C GLU A 325 -0.63 -13.22 23.29
N GLN A 326 0.01 -12.07 23.45
CA GLN A 326 1.40 -11.97 23.86
C GLN A 326 1.50 -11.81 25.38
N SER A 327 2.52 -12.43 25.96
CA SER A 327 2.86 -12.26 27.37
C SER A 327 4.20 -11.53 27.50
N ARG A 328 4.33 -10.68 28.52
CA ARG A 328 5.63 -10.18 28.98
C ARG A 328 5.97 -10.92 30.26
N VAL A 329 7.14 -11.55 30.30
CA VAL A 329 7.52 -12.47 31.38
C VAL A 329 8.93 -12.17 31.90
N ARG A 330 9.20 -12.59 33.13
CA ARG A 330 10.57 -12.75 33.62
C ARG A 330 10.82 -14.16 34.11
N HIS A 331 12.05 -14.65 33.97
CA HIS A 331 12.44 -15.98 34.41
C HIS A 331 13.84 -16.02 35.05
N ILE A 332 14.08 -17.05 35.85
CA ILE A 332 15.42 -17.46 36.30
C ILE A 332 15.62 -18.89 35.82
N LEU A 333 16.67 -19.12 35.03
CA LEU A 333 17.06 -20.44 34.55
C LEU A 333 18.27 -20.94 35.35
N VAL A 334 18.22 -22.16 35.88
CA VAL A 334 19.36 -22.85 36.49
C VAL A 334 19.64 -24.12 35.71
N LYS A 335 20.80 -24.16 35.05
CA LYS A 335 21.24 -25.28 34.21
C LYS A 335 21.95 -26.34 35.06
N PRO A 336 21.63 -27.64 34.87
CA PRO A 336 22.55 -28.71 35.20
C PRO A 336 23.82 -28.61 34.33
N ASN A 337 24.97 -28.95 34.88
CA ASN A 337 26.26 -29.00 34.16
C ASN A 337 27.18 -30.04 34.81
N GLU A 338 28.43 -30.14 34.36
CA GLU A 338 29.41 -31.13 34.85
C GLU A 338 29.73 -31.01 36.36
N ILE A 339 29.46 -29.85 36.96
CA ILE A 339 29.71 -29.53 38.38
C ILE A 339 28.41 -29.59 39.20
N ARG A 340 27.25 -29.33 38.59
CA ARG A 340 25.94 -29.19 39.24
C ARG A 340 24.96 -30.20 38.65
N SER A 341 24.60 -31.22 39.42
CA SER A 341 23.56 -32.18 39.06
C SER A 341 22.18 -31.53 38.91
N GLU A 342 21.24 -32.25 38.29
CA GLU A 342 19.85 -31.79 38.14
C GLU A 342 19.16 -31.58 39.51
N SER A 343 19.47 -32.43 40.50
CA SER A 343 18.95 -32.30 41.87
C SER A 343 19.47 -31.04 42.57
N GLU A 344 20.74 -30.69 42.37
CA GLU A 344 21.34 -29.45 42.91
C GLU A 344 20.82 -28.21 42.18
N ALA A 345 20.61 -28.29 40.86
CA ALA A 345 19.97 -27.24 40.08
C ALA A 345 18.55 -26.94 40.59
N LYS A 346 17.74 -27.98 40.83
CA LYS A 346 16.42 -27.82 41.46
C LYS A 346 16.53 -27.25 42.87
N SER A 347 17.41 -27.80 43.72
CA SER A 347 17.55 -27.40 45.12
C SER A 347 17.99 -25.94 45.27
N LEU A 348 18.88 -25.45 44.39
CA LEU A 348 19.26 -24.04 44.31
C LEU A 348 18.04 -23.19 43.93
N LEU A 349 17.27 -23.62 42.94
CA LEU A 349 16.10 -22.88 42.47
C LEU A 349 14.95 -22.86 43.50
N ASP A 350 14.77 -23.93 44.28
CA ASP A 350 13.84 -23.97 45.42
C ASP A 350 14.22 -22.91 46.48
N GLN A 351 15.51 -22.74 46.78
CA GLN A 351 16.01 -21.72 47.71
C GLN A 351 15.82 -20.29 47.16
N ILE A 352 16.04 -20.10 45.85
CA ILE A 352 15.78 -18.83 45.16
C ILE A 352 14.28 -18.48 45.24
N HIS A 353 13.42 -19.43 44.87
CA HIS A 353 11.96 -19.29 44.92
C HIS A 353 11.48 -18.94 46.33
N GLN A 354 11.98 -19.63 47.37
CA GLN A 354 11.62 -19.33 48.76
C GLN A 354 12.07 -17.93 49.20
N SER A 355 13.26 -17.49 48.77
CA SER A 355 13.81 -16.17 49.12
C SER A 355 13.04 -15.01 48.47
N ILE A 356 12.56 -15.21 47.25
CA ILE A 356 11.67 -14.26 46.55
C ILE A 356 10.27 -14.29 47.20
N SER A 357 9.70 -15.47 47.39
CA SER A 357 8.37 -15.65 48.00
C SER A 357 8.25 -15.06 49.41
N SER A 358 9.33 -15.11 50.20
CA SER A 358 9.36 -14.52 51.54
C SER A 358 9.79 -13.04 51.56
N GLY A 359 9.92 -12.39 50.40
CA GLY A 359 10.34 -10.98 50.29
C GLY A 359 11.75 -10.67 50.79
N LYS A 360 12.62 -11.67 51.00
CA LYS A 360 14.01 -11.47 51.46
C LYS A 360 14.91 -10.93 50.34
N LYS A 361 14.55 -11.24 49.09
CA LYS A 361 15.28 -10.87 47.87
C LYS A 361 14.30 -10.54 46.76
N THR A 362 14.64 -9.59 45.90
CA THR A 362 13.82 -9.28 44.72
C THR A 362 14.12 -10.24 43.57
N PHE A 363 13.14 -10.49 42.70
CA PHE A 363 13.35 -11.31 41.50
C PHE A 363 14.52 -10.79 40.64
N PRO A 364 14.64 -9.46 40.34
CA PRO A 364 15.73 -8.95 39.50
C PRO A 364 17.12 -9.04 40.14
N GLU A 365 17.24 -9.09 41.48
CA GLU A 365 18.51 -9.41 42.14
C GLU A 365 18.89 -10.87 41.89
N MET A 366 17.97 -11.80 42.18
CA MET A 366 18.25 -13.24 42.06
C MET A 366 18.53 -13.64 40.61
N ALA A 367 17.81 -13.05 39.65
CA ALA A 367 18.02 -13.31 38.23
C ALA A 367 19.42 -12.88 37.76
N ARG A 368 19.92 -11.71 38.18
CA ARG A 368 21.26 -11.22 37.82
C ARG A 368 22.39 -12.06 38.40
N VAL A 369 22.18 -12.68 39.56
CA VAL A 369 23.20 -13.46 40.28
C VAL A 369 23.18 -14.95 39.89
N HIS A 370 22.00 -15.51 39.60
CA HIS A 370 21.82 -16.97 39.48
C HIS A 370 21.23 -17.46 38.16
N SER A 371 20.75 -16.58 37.27
CA SER A 371 20.18 -17.05 35.99
C SER A 371 21.30 -17.39 35.00
N ASP A 372 21.36 -18.66 34.61
CA ASP A 372 22.24 -19.21 33.57
C ASP A 372 21.74 -18.88 32.14
N ASP A 373 20.73 -18.01 31.98
CA ASP A 373 20.35 -17.38 30.71
C ASP A 373 21.00 -15.98 30.58
N PRO A 374 22.09 -15.83 29.80
CA PRO A 374 22.78 -14.54 29.66
C PRO A 374 21.94 -13.47 28.96
N SER A 375 20.90 -13.85 28.20
CA SER A 375 20.08 -12.91 27.43
C SER A 375 19.11 -12.11 28.31
N SER A 376 18.58 -12.72 29.38
CA SER A 376 17.65 -12.09 30.31
C SER A 376 18.27 -11.75 31.67
N ALA A 377 19.27 -12.51 32.16
CA ALA A 377 19.84 -12.38 33.50
C ALA A 377 20.21 -10.93 33.88
N HIS A 378 20.98 -10.27 33.02
CA HIS A 378 21.45 -8.88 33.19
C HIS A 378 20.27 -7.89 33.37
N ASN A 379 19.17 -8.12 32.67
CA ASN A 379 17.93 -7.34 32.74
C ASN A 379 16.95 -7.86 33.83
N GLY A 380 17.46 -8.52 34.87
CA GLY A 380 16.62 -9.00 35.96
C GLY A 380 15.72 -10.19 35.60
N GLY A 381 16.09 -10.93 34.54
CA GLY A 381 15.34 -12.08 34.04
C GLY A 381 14.21 -11.73 33.07
N GLU A 382 13.97 -10.44 32.78
CA GLU A 382 12.92 -10.02 31.85
C GLU A 382 13.20 -10.45 30.41
N MET A 383 12.16 -10.96 29.76
CA MET A 383 12.05 -11.15 28.32
C MET A 383 11.13 -10.08 27.73
N ASP A 384 11.34 -9.75 26.45
CA ASP A 384 10.42 -8.92 25.68
C ASP A 384 9.09 -9.67 25.42
N TRP A 385 8.12 -9.03 24.78
CA TRP A 385 6.82 -9.63 24.46
C TRP A 385 6.97 -10.93 23.66
N VAL A 386 6.53 -12.05 24.23
CA VAL A 386 6.61 -13.38 23.62
C VAL A 386 5.31 -13.73 22.93
N ASN A 387 5.40 -14.20 21.69
CA ASN A 387 4.26 -14.77 20.96
C ASN A 387 4.05 -16.25 21.36
N PRO A 388 2.81 -16.78 21.29
CA PRO A 388 2.55 -18.20 21.44
C PRO A 388 3.38 -19.06 20.46
N GLY A 389 3.81 -20.23 20.90
CA GLY A 389 4.64 -21.16 20.12
C GLY A 389 6.09 -20.74 19.90
N THR A 390 6.53 -19.57 20.39
CA THR A 390 7.96 -19.17 20.35
C THR A 390 8.79 -19.80 21.47
N LEU A 391 8.14 -20.22 22.55
CA LEU A 391 8.77 -20.78 23.75
C LEU A 391 8.72 -22.32 23.75
N VAL A 392 9.48 -22.94 24.65
CA VAL A 392 9.45 -24.40 24.80
C VAL A 392 8.18 -24.86 25.51
N PRO A 393 7.57 -26.01 25.16
CA PRO A 393 6.22 -26.38 25.63
C PRO A 393 6.04 -26.38 27.15
N ALA A 394 7.05 -26.80 27.92
CA ALA A 394 7.01 -26.80 29.39
C ALA A 394 6.98 -25.38 29.99
N PHE A 395 7.71 -24.45 29.36
CA PHE A 395 7.75 -23.05 29.77
C PHE A 395 6.46 -22.33 29.37
N GLU A 396 6.03 -22.50 28.12
CA GLU A 396 4.78 -21.92 27.63
C GLU A 396 3.57 -22.38 28.44
N LYS A 397 3.47 -23.68 28.75
CA LYS A 397 2.41 -24.22 29.61
C LYS A 397 2.42 -23.56 30.99
N THR A 398 3.58 -23.44 31.64
CA THR A 398 3.68 -22.82 32.98
C THR A 398 3.33 -21.34 32.92
N MET A 399 3.75 -20.63 31.87
CA MET A 399 3.42 -19.22 31.61
C MET A 399 1.90 -19.02 31.45
N GLN A 400 1.24 -19.86 30.66
CA GLN A 400 -0.22 -19.80 30.45
C GLN A 400 -1.00 -20.13 31.73
N GLN A 401 -0.48 -21.03 32.57
CA GLN A 401 -1.10 -21.44 33.84
C GLN A 401 -0.80 -20.49 35.02
N SER A 402 0.10 -19.53 34.86
CA SER A 402 0.46 -18.57 35.92
C SER A 402 -0.39 -17.30 35.83
N ASP A 403 -0.80 -16.79 36.99
CA ASP A 403 -1.46 -15.50 37.11
C ASP A 403 -0.45 -14.33 36.98
N ILE A 404 -0.96 -13.15 36.65
CA ILE A 404 -0.14 -11.94 36.50
C ILE A 404 0.41 -11.51 37.87
N ASN A 405 1.72 -11.22 37.92
CA ASN A 405 2.53 -10.93 39.11
C ASN A 405 2.52 -12.06 40.17
N VAL A 406 2.26 -13.30 39.75
CA VAL A 406 2.39 -14.49 40.61
C VAL A 406 3.63 -15.29 40.21
N LEU A 407 4.45 -15.62 41.20
CA LEU A 407 5.62 -16.46 41.03
C LEU A 407 5.21 -17.92 40.84
N SER A 408 5.65 -18.52 39.74
CA SER A 408 5.43 -19.94 39.46
C SER A 408 6.34 -20.85 40.29
N ALA A 409 5.83 -22.06 40.59
CA ALA A 409 6.64 -23.11 41.20
C ALA A 409 7.77 -23.58 40.26
N PRO A 410 8.93 -24.03 40.79
CA PRO A 410 10.03 -24.57 39.99
C PRO A 410 9.62 -25.69 39.04
N PHE A 411 9.93 -25.54 37.75
CA PHE A 411 9.59 -26.50 36.70
C PHE A 411 10.79 -26.80 35.78
N LEU A 412 10.81 -28.00 35.20
CA LEU A 412 11.86 -28.45 34.29
C LEU A 412 11.49 -28.16 32.83
N SER A 413 12.44 -27.65 32.05
CA SER A 413 12.37 -27.54 30.59
C SER A 413 13.59 -28.22 29.94
N LYS A 414 13.62 -28.30 28.60
CA LYS A 414 14.79 -28.82 27.85
C LYS A 414 16.09 -28.04 28.09
N TYR A 415 16.01 -26.85 28.70
CA TYR A 415 17.17 -26.02 29.02
C TYR A 415 17.62 -26.10 30.48
N GLY A 416 16.88 -26.77 31.37
CA GLY A 416 17.15 -26.80 32.81
C GLY A 416 15.93 -26.42 33.65
N TRP A 417 16.17 -26.08 34.90
CA TRP A 417 15.11 -25.71 35.85
C TRP A 417 14.79 -24.21 35.79
N HIS A 418 13.50 -23.87 35.84
CA HIS A 418 13.03 -22.50 35.73
C HIS A 418 12.02 -22.14 36.82
N ILE A 419 12.04 -20.88 37.24
CA ILE A 419 10.88 -20.18 37.78
C ILE A 419 10.60 -18.98 36.88
N LEU A 420 9.33 -18.68 36.66
CA LEU A 420 8.86 -17.52 35.92
C LEU A 420 7.81 -16.71 36.69
N GLU A 421 7.59 -15.49 36.24
CA GLU A 421 6.53 -14.59 36.67
C GLU A 421 6.00 -13.86 35.43
N VAL A 422 4.68 -13.85 35.24
CA VAL A 422 4.02 -13.14 34.13
C VAL A 422 3.79 -11.70 34.57
N LEU A 423 4.40 -10.72 33.89
CA LEU A 423 4.31 -9.31 34.25
C LEU A 423 3.07 -8.65 33.62
N GLU A 424 2.83 -8.94 32.34
CA GLU A 424 1.74 -8.35 31.56
C GLU A 424 1.24 -9.34 30.50
N ARG A 425 0.00 -9.16 30.04
CA ARG A 425 -0.61 -9.86 28.89
C ARG A 425 -1.28 -8.82 27.99
N ARG A 426 -1.17 -8.97 26.68
CA ARG A 426 -1.85 -8.10 25.68
C ARG A 426 -2.31 -8.91 24.48
N SER A 427 -3.36 -8.47 23.80
CA SER A 427 -3.76 -8.99 22.49
C SER A 427 -3.28 -8.03 21.41
N GLU A 428 -2.42 -8.52 20.51
CA GLU A 428 -1.93 -7.76 19.36
C GLU A 428 -2.36 -8.45 18.06
N ASN A 429 -2.57 -7.68 16.99
CA ASN A 429 -2.90 -8.23 15.68
C ASN A 429 -1.62 -8.72 14.99
N GLN A 430 -1.66 -9.94 14.42
CA GLN A 430 -0.52 -10.54 13.70
C GLN A 430 -0.33 -10.00 12.28
#